data_AF-A2N620-F1
#
_entry.id   AF-A2N620-F1
#
_cell.length_a   1.000
_cell.length_b   1.000
_cell.length_c   1.000
_cell.angle_alpha   90.00
_cell.angle_beta   90.00
_cell.angle_gamma   90.00
#
_symmetry.space_group_name_H-M   'P 1'
#
loop_
_entity.id
_entity.type
_entity.pdbx_description
1 polymer ?
#
loop_
_entity_poly.entity_id
_entity_poly.type
_entity_poly.pdbx_seq_one_letter_code
_entity_poly.pdbx_strand_id
1 'polypeptide(L)'
;MLSRYLLQQKPVVKTAQNLAEVNISSYTKHTIKEFTMLSRYLLQQKPVVKTAQNLAEVNGPETLIGPGAKEGTVPTDLDQETGLARLELLGKLEGID
;
A
#
# COMPACT_ATOMS: atom_id res chain seq x y z
N MET A 1 4.46 59.96 8.79
CA MET A 1 4.81 60.43 7.43
C MET A 1 6.23 59.93 7.15
N LEU A 2 6.39 58.70 6.66
CA LEU A 2 6.33 58.30 5.24
C LEU A 2 7.72 58.27 4.60
N SER A 3 8.07 57.09 4.09
CA SER A 3 8.90 56.89 2.90
C SER A 3 10.40 57.22 3.02
N ARG A 4 11.35 56.48 2.42
CA ARG A 4 11.25 55.60 1.26
C ARG A 4 12.54 54.77 1.14
N TYR A 5 12.38 53.52 0.67
CA TYR A 5 13.22 52.84 -0.34
C TYR A 5 14.73 52.68 -0.09
N LEU A 6 15.22 51.47 0.23
CA LEU A 6 15.54 50.32 -0.65
C LEU A 6 16.98 50.34 -1.21
N LEU A 7 17.49 49.11 -1.44
CA LEU A 7 18.74 48.71 -2.08
C LEU A 7 19.92 48.73 -1.08
N GLN A 8 20.87 47.80 -1.01
CA GLN A 8 21.34 46.87 -2.04
C GLN A 8 22.38 45.94 -1.39
N GLN A 9 22.15 44.64 -1.53
CA GLN A 9 23.13 43.59 -1.85
C GLN A 9 24.22 43.15 -0.85
N LYS A 10 24.10 41.86 -0.51
CA LYS A 10 25.18 40.94 -0.08
C LYS A 10 26.29 40.91 -1.12
N PRO A 11 27.57 40.94 -0.69
CA PRO A 11 28.60 40.32 -1.52
C PRO A 11 29.62 39.57 -0.67
N VAL A 12 29.82 38.28 -0.93
CA VAL A 12 31.19 37.76 -1.12
C VAL A 12 31.14 36.68 -2.19
N VAL A 13 31.74 37.03 -3.31
CA VAL A 13 32.08 36.23 -4.47
C VAL A 13 32.92 35.03 -4.02
N LYS A 14 32.48 33.81 -4.36
CA LYS A 14 33.41 32.67 -4.54
C LYS A 14 33.43 32.32 -6.02
N THR A 15 34.51 32.78 -6.62
CA THR A 15 35.02 32.51 -7.96
C THR A 15 34.81 31.05 -8.37
N ALA A 16 34.20 30.87 -9.53
CA ALA A 16 34.15 29.63 -10.27
C ALA A 16 35.56 29.04 -10.39
N GLN A 17 35.85 27.89 -9.77
CA GLN A 17 36.99 27.01 -10.11
C GLN A 17 37.11 25.73 -9.24
N ASN A 18 36.00 25.17 -8.79
CA ASN A 18 36.01 23.75 -8.43
C ASN A 18 34.79 23.05 -9.04
N LEU A 19 34.80 23.06 -10.37
CA LEU A 19 33.98 22.22 -11.23
C LEU A 19 34.71 20.90 -11.58
N ALA A 20 35.72 20.55 -10.79
CA ALA A 20 36.48 19.32 -10.98
C ALA A 20 35.85 18.25 -10.07
N GLU A 21 35.18 17.30 -10.70
CA GLU A 21 34.77 16.01 -10.11
C GLU A 21 33.53 16.05 -9.20
N VAL A 22 32.44 16.67 -9.68
CA VAL A 22 31.15 16.00 -9.43
C VAL A 22 31.26 14.68 -10.16
N ASN A 23 31.52 13.62 -9.42
CA ASN A 23 31.49 12.26 -9.92
C ASN A 23 30.06 11.94 -10.35
N ILE A 24 29.69 12.35 -11.57
CA ILE A 24 28.37 12.09 -12.16
C ILE A 24 28.13 10.56 -12.28
N SER A 25 29.18 9.73 -12.15
CA SER A 25 29.09 8.26 -12.12
C SER A 25 28.44 7.69 -10.86
N SER A 26 28.26 8.47 -9.79
CA SER A 26 27.58 7.98 -8.58
C SER A 26 26.05 8.00 -8.68
N TYR A 27 25.45 8.73 -9.63
CA TYR A 27 24.00 8.98 -9.66
C TYR A 27 23.23 8.37 -10.83
N THR A 28 23.84 7.53 -11.65
CA THR A 28 23.11 6.85 -12.74
C THR A 28 23.46 5.37 -12.82
N LYS A 29 23.11 4.62 -11.78
CA LYS A 29 23.03 3.14 -11.84
C LYS A 29 21.64 2.63 -11.45
N HIS A 30 20.57 3.35 -11.79
CA HIS A 30 19.26 2.71 -11.90
C HIS A 30 19.26 1.86 -13.17
N THR A 31 19.92 0.71 -13.06
CA THR A 31 19.87 -0.32 -14.07
C THR A 31 18.42 -0.81 -14.16
N ILE A 32 17.99 -1.21 -15.35
CA ILE A 32 16.64 -1.74 -15.63
C ILE A 32 16.21 -2.80 -14.58
N LYS A 33 17.17 -3.49 -13.97
CA LYS A 33 16.98 -4.45 -12.88
C LYS A 33 16.32 -3.85 -11.63
N GLU A 34 16.73 -2.66 -11.19
CA GLU A 34 16.14 -1.96 -10.04
C GLU A 34 14.70 -1.55 -10.35
N PHE A 35 14.46 -0.97 -11.53
CA PHE A 35 13.11 -0.64 -11.99
C PHE A 35 12.21 -1.88 -12.09
N THR A 36 12.75 -3.00 -12.59
CA THR A 36 12.02 -4.28 -12.70
C THR A 36 11.78 -4.92 -11.33
N MET A 37 12.70 -4.75 -10.36
CA MET A 37 12.50 -5.21 -8.98
C MET A 37 11.39 -4.40 -8.30
N LEU A 38 11.44 -3.07 -8.41
CA LEU A 38 10.45 -2.18 -7.84
C LEU A 38 9.07 -2.39 -8.47
N SER A 39 8.98 -2.60 -9.79
CA SER A 39 7.70 -2.84 -10.46
C SER A 39 7.07 -4.17 -10.01
N ARG A 40 7.86 -5.24 -9.85
CA ARG A 40 7.36 -6.50 -9.30
C ARG A 40 6.86 -6.36 -7.86
N TYR A 41 7.57 -5.61 -7.03
CA TYR A 41 7.16 -5.36 -5.65
C TYR A 41 5.84 -4.59 -5.57
N LEU A 42 5.65 -3.58 -6.43
CA LEU A 42 4.41 -2.80 -6.50
C LEU A 42 3.24 -3.63 -7.04
N LEU A 43 3.46 -4.44 -8.08
CA LEU A 43 2.43 -5.32 -8.65
C LEU A 43 2.05 -6.50 -7.72
N GLN A 44 2.89 -6.86 -6.75
CA GLN A 44 2.60 -7.88 -5.74
C GLN A 44 1.77 -7.37 -4.55
N GLN A 45 1.46 -6.08 -4.47
CA GLN A 45 0.59 -5.55 -3.42
C GLN A 45 -0.88 -5.91 -3.70
N LYS A 46 -1.23 -7.20 -3.65
CA LYS A 46 -2.63 -7.63 -3.59
C LYS A 46 -3.18 -7.16 -2.25
N PRO A 47 -4.23 -6.31 -2.20
CA PRO A 47 -4.82 -5.90 -0.95
C PRO A 47 -5.34 -7.14 -0.22
N VAL A 48 -4.91 -7.33 1.03
CA VAL A 48 -5.43 -8.40 1.88
C VAL A 48 -6.88 -8.04 2.22
N VAL A 49 -7.82 -8.68 1.54
CA VAL A 49 -9.26 -8.53 1.83
C VAL A 49 -9.53 -9.25 3.14
N LYS A 50 -10.15 -8.56 4.09
CA LYS A 50 -10.58 -9.16 5.36
C LYS A 50 -11.83 -10.00 5.12
N THR A 51 -11.84 -11.20 5.68
CA THR A 51 -13.01 -12.08 5.70
C THR A 51 -14.07 -11.48 6.62
N ALA A 52 -15.33 -11.45 6.18
CA ALA A 52 -16.44 -10.94 6.99
C ALA A 52 -16.73 -11.90 8.14
N GLN A 53 -16.81 -11.35 9.36
CA GLN A 53 -17.19 -12.11 10.55
C GLN A 53 -18.69 -12.04 10.82
N ASN A 54 -19.32 -10.93 10.41
CA ASN A 54 -20.74 -10.62 10.61
C ASN A 54 -21.36 -10.12 9.30
N LEU A 55 -22.69 -10.10 9.19
CA LEU A 55 -23.40 -9.71 7.96
C LEU A 55 -23.12 -8.25 7.57
N ALA A 56 -22.94 -7.37 8.55
CA ALA A 56 -22.66 -5.94 8.34
C ALA A 56 -21.28 -5.67 7.69
N GLU A 57 -20.35 -6.61 7.75
CA GLU A 57 -18.99 -6.48 7.21
C GLU A 57 -18.86 -6.99 5.77
N VAL A 58 -19.93 -7.59 5.23
CA VAL A 58 -19.94 -8.15 3.88
C VAL A 58 -19.82 -7.03 2.85
N ASN A 59 -18.68 -7.00 2.16
CA ASN A 59 -18.39 -6.06 1.09
C ASN A 59 -18.03 -6.82 -0.20
N GLY A 60 -19.05 -7.38 -0.83
CA GLY A 60 -18.92 -8.17 -2.05
C GLY A 60 -18.40 -9.61 -1.82
N PRO A 61 -18.23 -10.38 -2.91
CA PRO A 61 -17.96 -11.82 -2.84
C PRO A 61 -16.60 -12.18 -2.23
N GLU A 62 -15.61 -11.29 -2.36
CA GLU A 62 -14.24 -11.51 -1.82
C GLU A 62 -14.22 -11.59 -0.27
N THR A 63 -15.17 -10.92 0.40
CA THR A 63 -15.28 -10.96 1.87
C THR A 63 -15.98 -12.21 2.38
N LEU A 64 -16.65 -12.95 1.50
CA LEU A 64 -17.41 -14.16 1.82
C LEU A 64 -16.54 -15.42 1.72
N ILE A 65 -15.25 -15.31 1.97
CA ILE A 65 -14.34 -16.45 2.05
C ILE A 65 -14.06 -16.70 3.54
N GLY A 66 -14.14 -17.95 3.99
CA GLY A 66 -13.83 -18.29 5.37
C GLY A 66 -12.34 -18.18 5.72
N PRO A 67 -11.99 -17.99 7.00
CA PRO A 67 -10.61 -17.83 7.45
C PRO A 67 -9.77 -19.12 7.32
N GLY A 68 -10.42 -20.27 7.11
CA GLY A 68 -9.78 -21.58 7.13
C GLY A 68 -9.50 -22.08 8.55
N ALA A 69 -9.63 -23.39 8.74
CA ALA A 69 -9.33 -24.03 10.02
C ALA A 69 -7.83 -24.26 10.19
N LYS A 70 -7.40 -24.41 11.44
CA LYS A 70 -6.02 -24.78 11.77
C LYS A 70 -5.72 -26.21 11.28
N GLU A 71 -4.46 -26.45 10.91
CA GLU A 71 -3.99 -27.77 10.52
C GLU A 71 -4.25 -28.81 11.63
N GLY A 72 -4.68 -30.02 11.24
CA GLY A 72 -4.98 -31.11 12.17
C GLY A 72 -6.32 -31.00 12.90
N THR A 73 -7.12 -29.95 12.68
CA THR A 73 -8.49 -29.81 13.20
C THR A 73 -9.50 -30.06 12.09
N VAL A 74 -10.64 -30.64 12.44
CA VAL A 74 -11.78 -30.75 11.51
C VAL A 74 -12.41 -29.36 11.35
N PRO A 75 -12.48 -28.79 10.14
CA PRO A 75 -13.05 -27.46 9.93
C PRO A 75 -14.54 -27.43 10.23
N THR A 76 -14.98 -26.29 10.77
CA THR A 76 -16.41 -25.98 10.88
C THR A 76 -16.91 -25.27 9.63
N ASP A 77 -18.23 -25.22 9.44
CA ASP A 77 -18.84 -24.52 8.32
C ASP A 77 -18.44 -23.03 8.30
N LEU A 78 -18.29 -22.40 9.47
CA LEU A 78 -17.79 -21.03 9.57
C LEU A 78 -16.37 -20.83 9.02
N ASP A 79 -15.55 -21.88 9.02
CA ASP A 79 -14.16 -21.80 8.59
C ASP A 79 -14.00 -21.99 7.08
N GLN A 80 -14.86 -22.79 6.46
CA GLN A 80 -14.70 -23.24 5.06
C GLN A 80 -15.83 -22.81 4.13
N GLU A 81 -16.99 -22.39 4.65
CA GLU A 81 -18.07 -21.91 3.80
C GLU A 81 -17.65 -20.67 3.02
N THR A 82 -18.06 -20.64 1.76
CA THR A 82 -17.74 -19.54 0.83
C THR A 82 -18.96 -19.08 0.04
N GLY A 83 -18.96 -17.81 -0.40
CA GLY A 83 -19.97 -17.27 -1.28
C GLY A 83 -21.37 -17.20 -0.65
N LEU A 84 -22.40 -17.63 -1.38
CA LEU A 84 -23.80 -17.53 -0.94
C LEU A 84 -24.11 -18.38 0.29
N ALA A 85 -23.54 -19.59 0.37
CA ALA A 85 -23.72 -20.46 1.53
C ALA A 85 -23.18 -19.80 2.82
N ARG A 86 -22.05 -19.08 2.73
CA ARG A 86 -21.53 -18.27 3.84
C ARG A 86 -22.44 -17.10 4.19
N LEU A 87 -23.01 -16.41 3.19
CA LEU A 87 -23.93 -15.29 3.43
C LEU A 87 -25.17 -15.78 4.18
N GLU A 88 -25.75 -16.90 3.75
CA GLU A 88 -26.89 -17.53 4.42
C GLU A 88 -26.54 -17.98 5.84
N LEU A 89 -25.37 -18.60 6.03
CA LEU A 89 -24.86 -19.00 7.34
C LEU A 89 -24.74 -17.80 8.30
N LEU A 90 -24.15 -16.69 7.84
CA LEU A 90 -24.05 -15.45 8.62
C LEU A 90 -25.44 -14.87 8.94
N GLY A 91 -26.38 -14.91 8.00
CA GLY A 91 -27.77 -14.50 8.22
C GLY A 91 -28.42 -15.35 9.32
N LYS A 92 -28.32 -16.68 9.22
CA LYS A 92 -28.86 -17.62 10.21
C LYS A 92 -28.28 -17.41 11.61
N LEU A 93 -26.99 -17.10 11.72
CA LEU A 93 -26.35 -16.77 13.00
C LEU A 93 -26.88 -15.47 13.62
N GLU A 94 -27.29 -14.52 12.78
CA GLU A 94 -27.92 -13.27 13.21
C GLU A 94 -29.45 -13.38 13.32
N GLY A 95 -30.05 -14.54 13.00
CA GLY A 95 -31.49 -14.78 13.05
C GLY A 95 -32.26 -14.15 11.89
N ILE A 96 -31.60 -13.91 10.77
CA ILE A 96 -32.15 -13.37 9.53
C ILE A 96 -32.21 -14.50 8.50
N ASP A 97 -33.41 -14.77 7.96
CA ASP A 97 -33.68 -15.80 6.94
C ASP A 97 -34.30 -15.16 5.69
#